data_AF-A0A2N8TAP1-F1
#
_entry.id   AF-A0A2N8TAP1-F1
#
_cell.length_a   1.000
_cell.length_b   1.000
_cell.length_c   1.000
_cell.angle_alpha   90.00
_cell.angle_beta   90.00
_cell.angle_gamma   90.00
#
_symmetry.space_group_name_H-M   'P 1'
#
loop_
_entity.id
_entity.type
_entity.pdbx_description
1 polymer ?
#
loop_
_entity_poly.entity_id
_entity_poly.type
_entity_poly.pdbx_seq_one_letter_code
_entity_poly.pdbx_strand_id
1 'polypeptide(L)'
;MRPGSADPDPALLGVGVALPGPLDHARGVLHRVTGFPEWDGFPLREALAERLGVPVVVDKDTNAAALGLAAGGEGGSFAYLHLGTGLGAGLVIGGSVHRGARTGAGEFGHQVIQLDGPPCTCGNRG
;
A
#
# COMPACT_ATOMS: atom_id res chain seq x y z
N MET A 1 17.43 32.20 -36.21
CA MET A 1 17.00 30.94 -35.56
C MET A 1 17.22 31.13 -34.06
N ARG A 2 16.16 31.39 -33.29
CA ARG A 2 16.26 31.55 -31.83
C ARG A 2 16.34 30.14 -31.21
N PRO A 3 17.26 29.86 -30.27
CA PRO A 3 17.21 28.60 -29.53
C PRO A 3 15.87 28.57 -28.79
N GLY A 4 15.08 27.51 -29.03
CA GLY A 4 13.85 27.27 -28.31
C GLY A 4 14.16 27.15 -26.83
N SER A 5 13.51 27.99 -26.03
CA SER A 5 13.43 27.83 -24.59
C SER A 5 12.80 26.47 -24.31
N ALA A 6 13.61 25.48 -23.95
CA ALA A 6 13.11 24.31 -23.27
C ALA A 6 12.47 24.82 -21.98
N ASP A 7 11.15 24.72 -21.88
CA ASP A 7 10.49 24.77 -20.59
C ASP A 7 11.22 23.76 -19.67
N PRO A 8 11.54 24.12 -18.42
CA PRO A 8 12.12 23.16 -17.50
C PRO A 8 11.16 21.99 -17.37
N ASP A 9 11.63 20.79 -17.68
CA ASP A 9 10.98 19.54 -17.33
C ASP A 9 10.57 19.65 -15.85
N PRO A 10 9.27 19.60 -15.49
CA PRO A 10 8.87 19.79 -14.10
C PRO A 10 9.58 18.73 -13.27
N ALA A 11 10.51 19.18 -12.44
CA ALA A 11 11.41 18.30 -11.71
C ALA A 11 10.62 17.20 -10.98
N LEU A 12 10.96 15.95 -11.24
CA LEU A 12 10.33 14.79 -10.59
C LEU A 12 10.51 14.89 -9.07
N LEU A 13 9.41 15.12 -8.35
CA LEU A 13 9.44 15.33 -6.90
C LEU A 13 9.65 14.03 -6.10
N GLY A 14 9.30 12.88 -6.67
CA GLY A 14 9.40 11.57 -6.02
C GLY A 14 8.51 10.51 -6.67
N VAL A 15 8.52 9.32 -6.09
CA VAL A 15 7.74 8.15 -6.56
C VAL A 15 6.91 7.58 -5.41
N GLY A 16 5.62 7.33 -5.70
CA GLY A 16 4.74 6.55 -4.83
C GLY A 16 4.55 5.14 -5.40
N VAL A 17 4.68 4.13 -4.55
CA VAL A 17 4.50 2.71 -4.94
C VAL A 17 3.37 2.10 -4.13
N ALA A 18 2.39 1.56 -4.84
CA ALA A 18 1.29 0.80 -4.28
C ALA A 18 1.48 -0.69 -4.61
N LEU A 19 1.30 -1.56 -3.62
CA LEU A 19 1.57 -2.99 -3.76
C LEU A 19 0.77 -3.85 -2.77
N PRO A 20 0.67 -5.17 -2.99
CA PRO A 20 0.05 -6.08 -2.02
C PRO A 20 0.79 -6.12 -0.69
N GLY A 21 0.06 -6.36 0.40
CA GLY A 21 0.61 -6.59 1.73
C GLY A 21 1.07 -8.04 1.98
N PRO A 22 1.66 -8.31 3.16
CA PRO A 22 1.88 -7.37 4.27
C PRO A 22 3.12 -6.47 4.07
N LEU A 23 3.01 -5.22 4.51
CA LEU A 23 4.02 -4.17 4.30
C LEU A 23 4.19 -3.33 5.58
N ASP A 24 5.42 -3.12 6.02
CA ASP A 24 5.76 -2.02 6.94
C ASP A 24 6.05 -0.76 6.12
N HIS A 25 5.03 0.07 5.90
CA HIS A 25 5.16 1.31 5.13
C HIS A 25 6.04 2.35 5.83
N ALA A 26 6.19 2.28 7.16
CA ALA A 26 7.02 3.21 7.92
C ALA A 26 8.50 2.92 7.71
N ARG A 27 8.91 1.64 7.70
CA ARG A 27 10.27 1.20 7.36
C ARG A 27 10.49 0.98 5.86
N GLY A 28 9.43 0.87 5.09
CA GLY A 28 9.48 0.60 3.65
C GLY A 28 9.94 -0.83 3.34
N VAL A 29 9.60 -1.78 4.22
CA VAL A 29 10.07 -3.16 4.19
C VAL A 29 8.90 -4.11 3.96
N LEU A 30 9.07 -5.03 3.02
CA LEU A 30 8.09 -6.06 2.72
C LEU A 30 8.15 -7.19 3.75
N HIS A 31 7.00 -7.81 3.99
CA HIS A 31 6.91 -9.03 4.76
C HIS A 31 6.53 -10.20 3.87
N ARG A 32 5.99 -11.27 4.42
CA ARG A 32 5.51 -12.46 3.69
C ARG A 32 4.33 -12.15 2.76
N VAL A 33 4.57 -11.43 1.68
CA VAL A 33 3.58 -11.07 0.65
C VAL A 33 3.03 -12.35 0.03
N THR A 34 1.70 -12.46 -0.08
CA THR A 34 1.06 -13.64 -0.67
C THR A 34 1.51 -13.80 -2.13
N GLY A 35 2.07 -14.96 -2.46
CA GLY A 35 2.61 -15.26 -3.80
C GLY A 35 4.08 -14.88 -4.01
N PHE A 36 4.70 -14.12 -3.08
CA PHE A 36 6.09 -13.67 -3.16
C PHE A 36 6.81 -13.83 -1.80
N PRO A 37 6.91 -15.06 -1.25
CA PRO A 37 7.51 -15.29 0.07
C PRO A 37 8.99 -14.86 0.17
N GLU A 38 9.70 -14.85 -0.95
CA GLU A 38 11.11 -14.43 -1.06
C GLU A 38 11.32 -12.92 -0.86
N TRP A 39 10.24 -12.14 -0.80
CA TRP A 39 10.29 -10.70 -0.52
C TRP A 39 10.28 -10.37 0.98
N ASP A 40 10.13 -11.37 1.86
CA ASP A 40 10.13 -11.12 3.30
C ASP A 40 11.45 -10.49 3.77
N GLY A 41 11.35 -9.30 4.36
CA GLY A 41 12.50 -8.49 4.79
C GLY A 41 13.11 -7.60 3.71
N PHE A 42 12.59 -7.59 2.48
CA PHE A 42 13.16 -6.78 1.40
C PHE A 42 12.92 -5.27 1.61
N PRO A 43 13.95 -4.42 1.62
CA PRO A 43 13.84 -2.98 1.88
C PRO A 43 13.45 -2.21 0.59
N LEU A 44 12.25 -2.46 0.09
CA LEU A 44 11.77 -1.94 -1.21
C LEU A 44 11.94 -0.43 -1.37
N ARG A 45 11.62 0.35 -0.34
CA ARG A 45 11.71 1.81 -0.42
C ARG A 45 13.15 2.28 -0.64
N GLU A 46 14.10 1.74 0.11
CA GLU A 46 15.52 2.09 0.02
C GLU A 46 16.09 1.67 -1.33
N ALA A 47 15.84 0.41 -1.73
CA ALA A 47 16.29 -0.12 -3.01
C ALA A 47 15.81 0.72 -4.22
N LEU A 48 14.55 1.20 -4.18
CA LEU A 48 14.02 2.08 -5.22
C LEU A 48 14.58 3.50 -5.13
N ALA A 49 14.71 4.07 -3.94
CA ALA A 49 15.25 5.41 -3.76
C ALA A 49 16.70 5.51 -4.24
N GLU A 50 17.54 4.53 -3.92
CA GLU A 50 18.92 4.45 -4.41
C GLU A 50 18.99 4.37 -5.93
N ARG A 51 18.11 3.55 -6.54
CA ARG A 51 18.13 3.30 -7.97
C ARG A 51 17.57 4.46 -8.79
N LEU A 52 16.61 5.20 -8.23
CA LEU A 52 15.92 6.30 -8.92
C LEU A 52 16.50 7.68 -8.58
N GLY A 53 17.27 7.80 -7.49
CA GLY A 53 17.85 9.07 -7.06
C GLY A 53 16.83 10.10 -6.56
N VAL A 54 15.60 9.66 -6.25
CA VAL A 54 14.49 10.52 -5.79
C VAL A 54 13.79 9.91 -4.58
N PRO A 55 13.07 10.71 -3.76
CA PRO A 55 12.30 10.19 -2.64
C PRO A 55 11.26 9.14 -3.07
N VAL A 56 11.14 8.07 -2.29
CA VAL A 56 10.15 7.01 -2.52
C VAL A 56 9.27 6.85 -1.28
N VAL A 57 7.96 6.76 -1.49
CA VAL A 57 6.99 6.33 -0.48
C VAL A 57 6.33 5.04 -0.95
N VAL A 58 6.03 4.16 -0.01
CA VAL A 58 5.39 2.87 -0.29
C VAL A 58 4.17 2.70 0.59
N ASP A 59 3.10 2.13 0.05
CA ASP A 59 1.91 1.78 0.81
C ASP A 59 1.20 0.56 0.20
N LYS A 60 0.23 0.01 0.92
CA LYS A 60 -0.64 -1.03 0.38
C LYS A 60 -1.53 -0.46 -0.71
N ASP A 61 -1.80 -1.26 -1.73
CA ASP A 61 -2.73 -0.96 -2.81
C ASP A 61 -4.12 -0.49 -2.31
N THR A 62 -4.68 -1.16 -1.30
CA THR A 62 -5.97 -0.78 -0.72
C THR A 62 -5.93 0.57 0.00
N ASN A 63 -4.82 0.90 0.67
CA ASN A 63 -4.61 2.21 1.30
C ASN A 63 -4.44 3.31 0.25
N ALA A 64 -3.71 3.03 -0.83
CA ALA A 64 -3.53 3.96 -1.94
C ALA A 64 -4.86 4.24 -2.66
N ALA A 65 -5.69 3.22 -2.87
CA ALA A 65 -7.03 3.37 -3.42
C ALA A 65 -7.92 4.24 -2.51
N ALA A 66 -7.92 3.96 -1.20
CA ALA A 66 -8.69 4.75 -0.22
C ALA A 66 -8.19 6.21 -0.14
N LEU A 67 -6.87 6.44 -0.24
CA LEU A 67 -6.31 7.78 -0.31
C LEU A 67 -6.79 8.53 -1.55
N GLY A 68 -6.84 7.86 -2.71
CA GLY A 68 -7.33 8.44 -3.96
C GLY A 68 -8.78 8.91 -3.84
N LEU A 69 -9.65 8.11 -3.23
CA LEU A 69 -11.04 8.49 -2.95
C LEU A 69 -11.14 9.70 -2.02
N ALA A 70 -10.37 9.69 -0.92
CA ALA A 70 -10.35 10.81 0.03
C ALA A 70 -9.86 12.10 -0.61
N ALA A 71 -8.80 12.03 -1.42
CA ALA A 71 -8.28 13.17 -2.18
C ALA A 71 -9.26 13.66 -3.25
N GLY A 72 -10.09 12.77 -3.79
CA GLY A 72 -11.16 13.07 -4.75
C GLY A 72 -12.40 13.73 -4.14
N GLY A 73 -12.43 13.95 -2.83
CA GLY A 73 -13.51 14.63 -2.13
C GLY A 73 -14.44 13.73 -1.32
N GLU A 74 -14.15 12.42 -1.22
CA GLU A 74 -14.81 11.59 -0.20
C GLU A 74 -14.32 12.00 1.20
N GLY A 75 -15.10 12.85 1.86
CA GLY A 75 -14.83 13.31 3.22
C GLY A 75 -15.26 12.31 4.29
N GLY A 76 -14.78 12.53 5.52
CA GLY A 76 -15.23 11.79 6.69
C GLY A 76 -14.52 10.45 6.88
N SER A 77 -15.26 9.44 7.32
CA SER A 77 -14.72 8.11 7.61
C SER A 77 -15.39 7.07 6.73
N PHE A 78 -14.61 6.24 6.04
CA PHE A 78 -15.10 5.18 5.17
C PHE A 78 -14.11 4.01 5.09
N ALA A 79 -14.58 2.90 4.53
CA ALA A 79 -13.75 1.76 4.20
C ALA A 79 -13.85 1.48 2.69
N TYR A 80 -12.73 1.53 1.99
CA TYR A 80 -12.61 0.96 0.65
C TYR A 80 -12.42 -0.55 0.79
N LEU A 81 -13.23 -1.35 0.09
CA LEU A 81 -13.12 -2.80 0.05
C LEU A 81 -12.68 -3.25 -1.34
N HIS A 82 -11.56 -3.97 -1.40
CA HIS A 82 -11.10 -4.65 -2.60
C HIS A 82 -11.57 -6.11 -2.56
N LEU A 83 -12.33 -6.51 -3.59
CA LEU A 83 -12.83 -7.86 -3.79
C LEU A 83 -12.34 -8.35 -5.16
N GLY A 84 -11.37 -9.25 -5.17
CA GLY A 84 -10.75 -9.76 -6.39
C GLY A 84 -10.06 -11.09 -6.17
N THR A 85 -8.80 -11.19 -6.56
CA THR A 85 -7.95 -12.36 -6.26
C THR A 85 -7.77 -12.58 -4.75
N GLY A 86 -7.94 -11.52 -3.95
CA GLY A 86 -8.05 -11.56 -2.50
C GLY A 86 -9.08 -10.56 -1.98
N LEU A 87 -9.20 -10.50 -0.65
CA LEU A 87 -10.02 -9.53 0.08
C LEU A 87 -9.10 -8.65 0.92
N GLY A 88 -9.18 -7.34 0.71
CA GLY A 88 -8.46 -6.35 1.50
C GLY A 88 -9.28 -5.08 1.67
N ALA A 89 -8.87 -4.23 2.60
CA ALA A 89 -9.51 -2.95 2.85
C ALA A 89 -8.49 -1.81 3.03
N GLY A 90 -8.89 -0.61 2.64
CA GLY A 90 -8.25 0.64 3.01
C GLY A 90 -9.20 1.43 3.90
N LEU A 91 -8.75 1.85 5.07
CA LEU A 91 -9.61 2.55 6.03
C LEU A 91 -9.26 4.04 6.02
N VAL A 92 -10.26 4.91 5.91
CA VAL A 92 -10.14 6.33 6.15
C VAL A 92 -10.94 6.67 7.39
N ILE A 93 -10.30 7.28 8.38
CA ILE A 93 -10.92 7.66 9.65
C ILE A 93 -10.62 9.13 9.89
N GLY A 94 -11.65 9.97 9.98
CA GLY A 94 -11.49 11.41 10.15
C GLY A 94 -10.73 12.06 8.99
N GLY A 95 -10.97 11.60 7.76
CA GLY A 95 -10.35 12.13 6.54
C GLY A 95 -8.90 11.69 6.29
N SER A 96 -8.34 10.80 7.12
CA SER A 96 -6.99 10.29 6.96
C SER A 96 -6.94 8.78 6.85
N VAL A 97 -6.06 8.26 5.99
CA VAL A 97 -5.83 6.80 5.89
C VAL A 97 -5.32 6.25 7.22
N HIS A 98 -6.07 5.31 7.78
CA HIS A 98 -5.75 4.61 9.00
C HIS A 98 -4.97 3.32 8.70
N ARG A 99 -3.68 3.31 9.04
CA ARG A 99 -2.76 2.18 8.76
C ARG A 99 -2.54 1.24 9.95
N GLY A 100 -3.10 1.60 11.11
CA GLY A 100 -2.97 0.84 12.36
C GLY A 100 -1.59 0.94 13.01
N ALA A 101 -1.52 0.59 14.30
CA ALA A 101 -0.29 0.71 15.10
C ALA A 101 0.86 -0.22 14.65
N ARG A 102 0.53 -1.29 13.91
CA ARG A 102 1.47 -2.30 13.40
C ARG A 102 1.43 -2.40 11.88
N THR A 103 1.07 -1.32 11.19
CA THR A 103 1.01 -1.19 9.72
C THR A 103 0.07 -2.14 8.96
N GLY A 104 -0.63 -3.04 9.65
CA GLY A 104 -1.51 -4.06 9.09
C GLY A 104 -3.01 -3.75 9.15
N ALA A 105 -3.44 -2.51 9.36
CA ALA A 105 -4.88 -2.22 9.28
C ALA A 105 -5.40 -2.52 7.87
N GLY A 106 -6.59 -3.11 7.77
CA GLY A 106 -7.19 -3.42 6.47
C GLY A 106 -6.94 -4.83 5.92
N GLU A 107 -6.24 -5.71 6.66
CA GLU A 107 -6.07 -7.14 6.33
C GLU A 107 -7.36 -7.96 6.58
N PHE A 108 -8.50 -7.49 6.03
CA PHE A 108 -9.83 -8.06 6.30
C PHE A 108 -10.00 -9.48 5.75
N GLY A 109 -9.28 -9.84 4.69
CA GLY A 109 -9.31 -11.20 4.12
C GLY A 109 -8.75 -12.29 5.03
N HIS A 110 -8.12 -11.92 6.15
CA HIS A 110 -7.54 -12.88 7.11
C HIS A 110 -8.27 -12.92 8.44
N GLN A 111 -9.44 -12.29 8.54
CA GLN A 111 -10.29 -12.37 9.72
C GLN A 111 -10.96 -13.74 9.79
N VAL A 112 -10.86 -14.38 10.95
CA VAL A 112 -11.51 -15.67 11.20
C VAL A 112 -13.01 -15.44 11.31
N ILE A 113 -13.75 -15.89 10.30
CA ILE A 113 -15.21 -15.84 10.26
C ILE A 113 -15.82 -17.20 10.57
N GLN A 114 -15.08 -18.29 10.32
CA GLN A 114 -15.53 -19.66 10.60
C GLN A 114 -14.44 -20.45 11.32
N LEU A 115 -14.59 -20.68 12.63
CA LEU A 115 -13.54 -21.29 13.47
C LEU A 115 -13.04 -22.66 12.97
N ASP A 116 -13.93 -23.47 12.38
CA ASP A 116 -13.64 -24.78 11.79
C ASP A 116 -13.46 -24.75 10.27
N GLY A 117 -13.28 -23.55 9.70
CA GLY A 117 -13.18 -23.33 8.26
C GLY A 117 -11.89 -23.88 7.62
N PRO A 118 -11.63 -23.54 6.35
CA PRO A 118 -10.45 -24.02 5.63
C PRO A 118 -9.16 -23.39 6.17
N PRO A 119 -7.99 -24.05 5.98
CA PRO A 119 -6.71 -23.43 6.25
C PRO A 119 -6.44 -22.26 5.30
N CYS A 120 -5.85 -21.19 5.82
CA CYS A 120 -5.40 -20.03 5.05
C CYS A 120 -3.88 -20.06 4.87
N THR A 121 -3.39 -19.57 3.74
CA THR A 121 -1.95 -19.46 3.44
C THR A 121 -1.21 -18.52 4.39
N CYS A 122 -1.92 -17.64 5.10
CA CYS A 122 -1.34 -16.80 6.15
C CYS A 122 -0.97 -17.58 7.44
N GLY A 123 -1.40 -18.84 7.56
CA GLY A 123 -1.15 -19.70 8.73
C GLY A 123 -2.34 -19.85 9.68
N ASN A 124 -3.39 -19.04 9.51
CA ASN A 124 -4.65 -19.18 10.26
C ASN A 124 -5.61 -20.21 9.62
N ARG A 125 -6.78 -20.37 10.23
CA ARG A 125 -7.92 -21.15 9.73
C ARG A 125 -9.20 -20.32 9.89
N GLY A 126 -10.11 -20.44 8.92
CA GLY A 126 -11.43 -19.83 8.96
C GLY A 126 -11.56 -18.54 8.19
#